data_AF-A0AAN6YMT4-F1
#
_entry.id   AF-A0AAN6YMT4-F1
#
_cell.length_a   1.000
_cell.length_b   1.000
_cell.length_c   1.000
_cell.angle_alpha   90.00
_cell.angle_beta   90.00
_cell.angle_gamma   90.00
#
_symmetry.space_group_name_H-M   'P 1'
#
loop_
_entity.id
_entity.type
_entity.pdbx_description
1 polymer ?
#
loop_
_entity_poly.entity_id
_entity_poly.type
_entity_poly.pdbx_seq_one_letter_code
_entity_poly.pdbx_strand_id
1 'polypeptide(L)'
;MPSPTHIIPFAFLLSIFSFTTAVVSPNKTCGLVLAGANNAYTCPGDAACCSQYGYCGTGDNFCLTPAPAGCQSRYSNATSACYAPRNATTVSIDGTCGNVGVGKNGYRCPASGATCCSAS
;
A
#
# COMPACT_ATOMS: atom_id res chain seq x y z
N MET A 1 24.63 -33.64 -34.92
CA MET A 1 23.40 -33.90 -35.69
C MET A 1 22.52 -34.86 -34.90
N PRO A 2 21.37 -34.39 -34.40
CA PRO A 2 20.13 -35.15 -34.47
C PRO A 2 19.01 -34.37 -35.18
N SER A 3 18.17 -35.11 -35.91
CA SER A 3 17.00 -34.67 -36.69
C SER A 3 15.70 -35.04 -35.92
N PRO A 4 14.47 -34.77 -36.42
CA PRO A 4 13.52 -33.82 -35.84
C PRO A 4 12.25 -34.48 -35.26
N THR A 5 11.29 -33.63 -34.85
CA THR A 5 9.84 -33.88 -34.64
C THR A 5 9.35 -34.17 -33.21
N HIS A 6 8.81 -33.12 -32.57
CA HIS A 6 7.48 -33.19 -31.93
C HIS A 6 6.83 -31.81 -31.99
N ILE A 7 6.10 -31.59 -33.07
CA ILE A 7 5.06 -30.57 -33.18
C ILE A 7 3.92 -31.06 -32.28
N ILE A 8 3.58 -30.30 -31.25
CA ILE A 8 2.38 -30.54 -30.46
C ILE A 8 1.30 -29.57 -30.95
N PRO A 9 0.24 -30.04 -31.64
CA PRO A 9 -0.89 -29.20 -32.02
C PRO A 9 -1.95 -29.32 -30.92
N PHE A 10 -1.90 -28.45 -29.90
CA PHE A 10 -3.03 -28.26 -29.00
C PHE A 10 -3.67 -26.89 -29.25
N ALA A 11 -4.60 -26.89 -30.21
CA ALA A 11 -5.73 -26.00 -30.11
C ALA A 11 -6.52 -26.35 -28.84
N PHE A 12 -7.06 -25.31 -28.18
CA PHE A 12 -8.07 -25.39 -27.13
C PHE A 12 -7.65 -25.97 -25.77
N LEU A 13 -7.02 -25.11 -24.97
CA LEU A 13 -7.67 -24.56 -23.77
C LEU A 13 -6.96 -23.25 -23.46
N LEU A 14 -7.60 -22.14 -23.84
CA LEU A 14 -7.24 -20.79 -23.38
C LEU A 14 -7.52 -20.75 -21.87
N SER A 15 -6.67 -21.40 -21.07
CA SER A 15 -6.54 -21.07 -19.66
C SER A 15 -5.92 -19.69 -19.64
N ILE A 16 -6.81 -18.69 -19.74
CA ILE A 16 -6.55 -17.29 -19.46
C ILE A 16 -6.10 -17.20 -18.00
N PHE A 17 -4.85 -17.57 -17.74
CA PHE A 17 -4.12 -17.04 -16.61
C PHE A 17 -3.94 -15.56 -16.93
N SER A 18 -4.97 -14.78 -16.60
CA SER A 18 -4.91 -13.34 -16.49
C SER A 18 -3.91 -13.02 -15.39
N PHE A 19 -2.62 -13.11 -15.71
CA PHE A 19 -1.60 -12.39 -15.00
C PHE A 19 -1.85 -10.92 -15.31
N THR A 20 -2.72 -10.30 -14.52
CA THR A 20 -2.86 -8.85 -14.51
C THR A 20 -1.55 -8.30 -13.96
N THR A 21 -0.55 -8.12 -14.82
CA THR A 21 0.64 -7.35 -14.50
C THR A 21 0.14 -5.96 -14.14
N ALA A 22 0.19 -5.62 -12.86
CA ALA A 22 -0.31 -4.34 -12.40
C ALA A 22 0.46 -3.23 -13.12
N VAL A 23 -0.26 -2.33 -13.79
CA VAL A 23 0.35 -1.25 -14.56
C VAL A 23 0.86 -0.19 -13.59
N VAL A 24 2.10 0.26 -13.78
CA VAL A 24 2.69 1.32 -12.96
C VAL A 24 2.06 2.66 -13.35
N SER A 25 1.71 3.45 -12.33
CA SER A 25 1.04 4.73 -12.48
C SER A 25 1.86 5.74 -13.31
N PRO A 26 1.26 6.38 -14.33
CA PRO A 26 1.93 7.42 -15.10
C PRO A 26 1.91 8.79 -14.40
N ASN A 27 1.05 9.01 -13.41
CA ASN A 27 0.75 10.32 -12.82
C ASN A 27 0.68 10.31 -11.29
N LYS A 28 1.30 9.31 -10.66
CA LYS A 28 1.29 9.10 -9.19
C LYS A 28 -0.11 8.85 -8.59
N THR A 29 -1.14 8.53 -9.39
CA THR A 29 -2.40 8.01 -8.84
C THR A 29 -2.42 6.49 -8.80
N CYS A 30 -3.13 5.90 -7.85
CA CYS A 30 -3.13 4.47 -7.61
C CYS A 30 -4.48 3.97 -7.06
N GLY A 31 -4.70 2.68 -7.18
CA GLY A 31 -5.91 2.03 -6.68
C GLY A 31 -7.15 2.30 -7.53
N LEU A 32 -8.31 2.02 -6.93
CA LEU A 32 -9.61 2.07 -7.61
C LEU A 32 -10.44 3.30 -7.21
N VAL A 33 -10.25 3.80 -6.00
CA VAL A 33 -11.09 4.85 -5.43
C VAL A 33 -10.40 6.20 -5.48
N LEU A 34 -11.20 7.27 -5.40
CA LEU A 34 -10.73 8.65 -5.35
C LEU A 34 -9.83 8.97 -6.56
N ALA A 35 -8.57 9.36 -6.34
CA ALA A 35 -7.63 9.67 -7.41
C ALA A 35 -7.30 8.46 -8.30
N GLY A 36 -7.54 7.23 -7.81
CA GLY A 36 -7.39 6.01 -8.61
C GLY A 36 -8.39 5.89 -9.75
N ALA A 37 -9.59 6.49 -9.64
CA ALA A 37 -10.61 6.56 -10.69
C ALA A 37 -10.84 5.24 -11.47
N ASN A 38 -10.90 4.11 -10.77
CA ASN A 38 -11.03 2.74 -11.30
C ASN A 38 -9.92 2.28 -12.26
N ASN A 39 -8.76 2.94 -12.29
CA ASN A 39 -7.65 2.55 -13.18
C ASN A 39 -6.80 1.40 -12.65
N ALA A 40 -6.87 1.11 -11.34
CA ALA A 40 -6.11 0.03 -10.68
C ALA A 40 -4.58 0.14 -10.83
N TYR A 41 -4.05 1.34 -11.04
CA TYR A 41 -2.61 1.55 -11.14
C TYR A 41 -1.89 1.21 -9.84
N THR A 42 -0.65 0.72 -9.99
CA THR A 42 0.29 0.52 -8.89
C THR A 42 1.32 1.63 -8.82
N CYS A 43 1.90 1.81 -7.65
CA CYS A 43 2.91 2.82 -7.47
C CYS A 43 4.31 2.44 -8.00
N PRO A 44 5.09 3.43 -8.49
CA PRO A 44 6.47 3.21 -8.87
C PRO A 44 7.35 3.01 -7.63
N GLY A 45 8.56 2.45 -7.81
CA GLY A 45 9.45 2.11 -6.70
C GLY A 45 9.90 3.29 -5.85
N ASP A 46 10.07 4.48 -6.45
CA ASP A 46 10.47 5.71 -5.75
C ASP A 46 9.33 6.32 -4.89
N ALA A 47 8.10 5.85 -5.07
CA ALA A 47 6.92 6.28 -4.32
C ALA A 47 6.03 5.08 -3.98
N ALA A 48 6.63 4.06 -3.37
CA ALA A 48 6.12 2.69 -3.34
C ALA A 48 4.73 2.51 -2.71
N CYS A 49 4.27 3.42 -1.86
CA CYS A 49 3.04 3.25 -1.08
C CYS A 49 1.85 3.93 -1.75
N CYS A 50 0.75 3.21 -1.92
CA CYS A 50 -0.53 3.79 -2.34
C CYS A 50 -1.34 4.22 -1.11
N SER A 51 -1.51 5.51 -0.88
CA SER A 51 -2.33 6.04 0.22
C SER A 51 -3.83 5.73 0.03
N GLN A 52 -4.63 5.85 1.09
CA GLN A 52 -6.09 5.67 1.00
C GLN A 52 -6.77 6.64 0.02
N TYR A 53 -6.12 7.77 -0.28
CA TYR A 53 -6.62 8.80 -1.19
C TYR A 53 -6.34 8.50 -2.67
N GLY A 54 -5.67 7.39 -2.97
CA GLY A 54 -5.34 6.98 -4.32
C GLY A 54 -4.13 7.71 -4.90
N TYR A 55 -3.18 8.11 -4.04
CA TYR A 55 -1.91 8.71 -4.45
C TYR A 55 -0.70 7.92 -3.98
N CYS A 56 0.32 7.87 -4.83
CA CYS A 56 1.61 7.25 -4.57
C CYS A 56 2.54 8.19 -3.81
N GLY A 57 3.22 7.66 -2.80
CA GLY A 57 4.20 8.41 -2.04
C GLY A 57 5.05 7.54 -1.13
N THR A 58 5.76 8.21 -0.24
CA THR A 58 6.64 7.62 0.78
C THR A 58 6.34 8.21 2.14
N GLY A 59 6.71 7.49 3.20
CA GLY A 59 6.55 7.96 4.57
C GLY A 59 5.17 7.69 5.14
N ASP A 60 5.01 8.08 6.41
CA ASP A 60 3.92 7.61 7.26
C ASP A 60 2.52 7.95 6.73
N ASN A 61 2.34 9.13 6.14
CA ASN A 61 1.07 9.55 5.53
C ASN A 61 0.61 8.69 4.36
N PHE A 62 1.52 7.93 3.72
CA PHE A 62 1.21 7.08 2.58
C PHE A 62 1.26 5.59 2.94
N CYS A 63 2.21 5.21 3.81
CA CYS A 63 2.57 3.81 4.03
C CYS A 63 1.93 3.17 5.26
N LEU A 64 1.32 3.95 6.18
CA LEU A 64 0.75 3.40 7.42
C LEU A 64 -0.58 2.65 7.21
N THR A 65 -0.75 1.50 7.87
CA THR A 65 -1.87 0.56 7.62
C THR A 65 -3.08 0.58 8.55
N PRO A 66 -3.09 1.14 9.77
CA PRO A 66 -4.37 1.53 10.31
C PRO A 66 -4.71 2.94 9.81
N ALA A 67 -6.01 3.18 9.65
CA ALA A 67 -6.54 4.52 9.49
C ALA A 67 -5.93 5.45 10.56
N PRO A 68 -5.66 6.72 10.21
CA PRO A 68 -6.21 7.44 9.05
C PRO A 68 -5.30 7.65 7.83
N ALA A 69 -4.14 6.98 7.71
CA ALA A 69 -3.36 7.01 6.46
C ALA A 69 -3.83 5.96 5.43
N GLY A 70 -4.13 4.75 5.90
CA GLY A 70 -4.75 3.68 5.13
C GLY A 70 -4.00 3.28 3.84
N CYS A 71 -2.80 2.72 3.96
CA CYS A 71 -2.05 2.22 2.80
C CYS A 71 -2.76 1.04 2.09
N GLN A 72 -2.95 1.17 0.78
CA GLN A 72 -3.54 0.16 -0.10
C GLN A 72 -2.46 -0.79 -0.65
N SER A 73 -2.16 -1.86 0.08
CA SER A 73 -1.05 -2.79 -0.24
C SER A 73 -1.17 -3.49 -1.59
N ARG A 74 -2.39 -3.68 -2.10
CA ARG A 74 -2.65 -4.25 -3.45
C ARG A 74 -2.24 -3.34 -4.60
N TYR A 75 -2.17 -2.04 -4.36
CA TYR A 75 -1.83 -1.01 -5.35
C TYR A 75 -0.49 -0.33 -5.05
N SER A 76 0.22 -0.86 -4.05
CA SER A 76 1.59 -0.45 -3.74
C SER A 76 2.57 -1.24 -4.60
N ASN A 77 3.81 -0.74 -4.73
CA ASN A 77 4.85 -1.40 -5.54
C ASN A 77 5.13 -2.84 -5.06
N ALA A 78 5.07 -3.03 -3.74
CA ALA A 78 5.13 -4.33 -3.09
C ALA A 78 4.13 -4.36 -1.92
N THR A 79 3.63 -5.54 -1.57
CA THR A 79 2.70 -5.71 -0.43
C THR A 79 3.35 -5.29 0.89
N SER A 80 4.67 -5.41 0.99
CA SER A 80 5.49 -4.99 2.14
C SER A 80 5.80 -3.48 2.18
N ALA A 81 5.37 -2.70 1.17
CA ALA A 81 5.55 -1.25 1.19
C ALA A 81 4.71 -0.60 2.29
N CYS A 82 3.55 -1.18 2.59
CA CYS A 82 2.68 -0.75 3.67
C CYS A 82 3.13 -1.34 5.02
N TYR A 83 3.13 -0.54 6.09
CA TYR A 83 3.55 -0.98 7.43
C TYR A 83 2.66 -0.44 8.55
N ALA A 84 2.60 -1.15 9.68
CA ALA A 84 1.92 -0.66 10.87
C ALA A 84 2.79 0.38 11.61
N PRO A 85 2.19 1.25 12.44
CA PRO A 85 2.94 2.17 13.28
C PRO A 85 3.88 1.39 14.20
N ARG A 86 5.11 1.89 14.35
CA ARG A 86 6.07 1.35 15.30
C ARG A 86 5.81 1.98 16.66
N ASN A 87 5.62 1.13 17.68
CA ASN A 87 5.40 1.56 19.05
C ASN A 87 6.47 2.57 19.49
N ALA A 88 6.02 3.68 20.08
CA ALA A 88 6.86 4.79 20.54
C ALA A 88 7.75 5.47 19.47
N THR A 89 7.64 5.11 18.18
CA THR A 89 8.49 5.66 17.10
C THR A 89 7.67 6.36 16.02
N THR A 90 6.50 5.86 15.66
CA THR A 90 5.65 6.54 14.66
C THR A 90 4.87 7.66 15.33
N VAL A 91 5.01 8.90 14.82
CA VAL A 91 4.28 10.06 15.34
C VAL A 91 2.81 9.96 14.94
N SER A 92 1.92 10.27 15.87
CA SER A 92 0.48 10.33 15.61
C SER A 92 0.16 11.28 14.46
N ILE A 93 -0.66 10.80 13.52
CA ILE A 93 -1.18 11.58 12.39
C ILE A 93 -2.62 12.06 12.62
N ASP A 94 -3.23 11.66 13.73
CA ASP A 94 -4.66 11.86 14.03
C ASP A 94 -4.95 12.32 15.46
N GLY A 95 -3.90 12.58 16.23
CA GLY A 95 -3.99 13.00 17.63
C GLY A 95 -4.16 11.83 18.61
N THR A 96 -4.28 10.58 18.15
CA THR A 96 -4.29 9.40 19.03
C THR A 96 -2.86 8.93 19.32
N CYS A 97 -2.52 8.64 20.57
CA CYS A 97 -1.27 7.98 20.94
C CYS A 97 -1.49 6.96 22.09
N GLY A 98 -0.54 6.03 22.25
CA GLY A 98 -0.60 4.97 23.27
C GLY A 98 -0.78 3.57 22.65
N ASN A 99 -1.23 2.60 23.45
CA ASN A 99 -1.55 1.23 23.01
C ASN A 99 -2.91 0.75 23.55
N VAL A 100 -3.70 1.66 24.13
CA VAL A 100 -4.99 1.40 24.77
C VAL A 100 -6.05 2.38 24.27
N GLY A 101 -7.33 2.02 24.40
CA GLY A 101 -8.44 2.87 23.98
C GLY A 101 -8.36 3.31 22.52
N VAL A 102 -8.53 4.61 22.27
CA VAL A 102 -8.42 5.22 20.93
C VAL A 102 -6.99 5.19 20.38
N GLY A 103 -5.98 5.00 21.23
CA GLY A 103 -4.57 4.90 20.87
C GLY A 103 -4.06 3.51 20.51
N LYS A 104 -4.93 2.50 20.34
CA LYS A 104 -4.53 1.08 20.10
C LYS A 104 -3.48 0.82 19.00
N ASN A 105 -3.25 1.79 18.12
CA ASN A 105 -2.33 1.69 17.00
C ASN A 105 -0.84 1.92 17.38
N GLY A 106 -0.50 2.27 18.63
CA GLY A 106 0.90 2.34 19.05
C GLY A 106 1.60 3.68 18.76
N TYR A 107 0.86 4.69 18.29
CA TYR A 107 1.43 5.99 17.96
C TYR A 107 2.05 6.67 19.18
N ARG A 108 3.15 7.40 18.95
CA ARG A 108 3.74 8.32 19.94
C ARG A 108 3.23 9.74 19.68
N CYS A 109 3.21 10.55 20.72
CA CYS A 109 2.90 11.96 20.61
C CYS A 109 4.14 12.75 20.07
N PRO A 110 3.93 13.84 19.31
CA PRO A 110 5.02 14.71 18.87
C PRO A 110 5.75 15.37 20.05
N ALA A 111 7.05 15.67 19.90
CA ALA A 111 7.93 16.13 20.98
C ALA A 111 7.64 17.55 21.49
N SER A 112 6.77 18.32 20.84
CA SER A 112 6.52 19.72 21.15
C SER A 112 5.01 20.02 21.21
N GLY A 113 4.53 20.37 22.40
CA GLY A 113 3.29 21.13 22.61
C GLY A 113 1.98 20.33 22.72
N ALA A 114 1.98 19.01 22.86
CA ALA A 114 0.73 18.24 22.81
C ALA A 114 0.52 17.29 24.01
N THR A 115 -0.54 17.53 24.79
CA THR A 115 -1.18 16.59 25.73
C THR A 115 -1.99 15.57 24.93
N CYS A 116 -1.38 14.51 24.37
CA CYS A 116 -2.13 13.56 23.52
C CYS A 116 -2.16 12.10 23.98
N CYS A 117 -1.34 11.69 24.96
CA CYS A 117 -1.55 10.42 25.64
C CYS A 117 -2.41 10.68 26.87
N SER A 118 -3.73 10.70 26.69
CA SER A 118 -4.63 10.56 27.86
C SER A 118 -4.42 9.16 28.43
N ALA A 119 -3.91 9.08 29.67
CA ALA A 119 -3.90 7.83 30.43
C ALA A 119 -5.38 7.45 30.69
N SER A 120 -5.85 6.39 30.02
CA SER A 120 -7.13 5.75 30.33
C SER A 120 -6.90 4.58 31.26
#